data_AF-A0A924NLT8-F1
#
_entry.id   AF-A0A924NLT8-F1
#
_cell.length_a   1.000
_cell.length_b   1.000
_cell.length_c   1.000
_cell.angle_alpha   90.00
_cell.angle_beta   90.00
_cell.angle_gamma   90.00
#
_symmetry.space_group_name_H-M   'P 1'
#
loop_
_entity.id
_entity.type
_entity.pdbx_description
1 polymer ?
#
loop_
_entity_poly.entity_id
_entity_poly.type
_entity_poly.pdbx_seq_one_letter_code
_entity_poly.pdbx_strand_id
1 'polypeptide(L)'
;MTASDWFLTPAQRRNPSTRLDTRRGDGLAHASGNLAVPLVHGATYFAVLHTAVQQMRSGDLLLFTDWRGDPDQRLTEDPDSEVGTVLAAASRRGVDVRGLVWRSHLDKLAFSGAENRHLGELIEAAGGECLLDMRVRTGGSHHQKFIVLRHPGRPELDIAFVGGIDLCHSRRDDAEHGGGPQSQPMAQVYGPRPAWHDAMVQLRGPVVGDVETVFRERWEDPQPLSRNPLHRVADLLRRTDTYANALPAQLPDPAPAGPHDVQLLRTYPVRVGGYPFAPRGERSVAHGYTKALQRARRLIYVEDQYLWSREVADTFVQALRAQPGLHLVAVLPHQPDQDGAVSQPPNLVGRDHALSAIVKAGGGRVAFYGVESHAGTPVYVHAKICVVDDVWATIGSDNFNRRSWTHDSELSAAIIDTTRDPRLPTDPGGLGDGARTYARDLRLQLAREHLDAADDIGLVDPDEAFATFAARARALQTGHDGG
;
A
#
# COMPACT_ATOMS: atom_id res chain seq x y z
N MET A 1 -21.06 -5.60 -17.26
CA MET A 1 -20.11 -4.86 -16.41
C MET A 1 -18.94 -4.42 -17.26
N THR A 2 -18.59 -3.14 -17.20
CA THR A 2 -17.31 -2.62 -17.69
C THR A 2 -16.42 -2.29 -16.48
N ALA A 3 -15.09 -2.40 -16.60
CA ALA A 3 -14.18 -1.96 -15.54
C ALA A 3 -14.47 -0.51 -15.09
N SER A 4 -14.96 0.34 -16.00
CA SER A 4 -15.42 1.71 -15.77
C SER A 4 -16.59 1.86 -14.81
N ASP A 5 -17.34 0.80 -14.51
CA ASP A 5 -18.40 0.81 -13.48
C ASP A 5 -17.79 0.91 -12.08
N TRP A 6 -16.58 0.39 -11.89
CA TRP A 6 -15.86 0.31 -10.62
C TRP A 6 -14.69 1.30 -10.55
N PHE A 7 -13.93 1.47 -11.64
CA PHE A 7 -12.82 2.41 -11.74
C PHE A 7 -13.27 3.82 -12.09
N LEU A 8 -12.54 4.83 -11.59
CA LEU A 8 -12.75 6.22 -11.98
C LEU A 8 -12.52 6.39 -13.48
N THR A 9 -13.32 7.23 -14.13
CA THR A 9 -12.94 7.82 -15.44
C THR A 9 -11.92 8.94 -15.23
N PRO A 10 -11.20 9.40 -16.27
CA PRO A 10 -10.30 10.56 -16.16
C PRO A 10 -10.99 11.80 -15.58
N ALA A 11 -12.26 12.03 -15.95
CA ALA A 11 -13.06 13.12 -15.38
C ALA A 11 -13.34 12.91 -13.88
N GLN A 12 -13.62 11.68 -13.46
CA GLN A 12 -13.87 11.34 -12.05
C GLN A 12 -12.59 11.35 -11.20
N ARG A 13 -11.39 11.17 -11.78
CA ARG A 13 -10.10 11.41 -11.09
C ARG A 13 -9.99 12.86 -10.60
N ARG A 14 -10.60 13.79 -11.33
CA ARG A 14 -10.58 15.25 -11.06
C ARG A 14 -9.18 15.88 -11.05
N ASN A 15 -8.23 15.29 -11.78
CA ASN A 15 -6.89 15.82 -11.97
C ASN A 15 -6.47 15.77 -13.45
N PRO A 16 -6.87 16.74 -14.29
CA PRO A 16 -6.50 16.75 -15.71
C PRO A 16 -5.02 17.12 -15.96
N SER A 17 -4.29 17.53 -14.92
CA SER A 17 -2.88 17.93 -15.02
C SER A 17 -1.91 16.75 -14.93
N THR A 18 -2.36 15.58 -14.47
CA THR A 18 -1.52 14.39 -14.50
C THR A 18 -1.44 13.82 -15.90
N ARG A 19 -0.26 13.32 -16.28
CA ARG A 19 -0.09 12.56 -17.52
C ARG A 19 -0.46 11.08 -17.38
N LEU A 20 -0.75 10.61 -16.16
CA LEU A 20 -1.10 9.23 -15.87
C LEU A 20 -2.28 8.71 -16.71
N ASP A 21 -3.33 9.52 -16.88
CA ASP A 21 -4.52 9.14 -17.66
C ASP A 21 -4.39 9.44 -19.17
N THR A 22 -3.41 10.25 -19.58
CA THR A 22 -3.28 10.72 -20.97
C THR A 22 -2.14 10.05 -21.75
N ARG A 23 -1.13 9.51 -21.06
CA ARG A 23 0.10 8.97 -21.69
C ARG A 23 -0.16 7.83 -22.68
N ARG A 24 -1.20 7.02 -22.48
CA ARG A 24 -1.56 5.90 -23.38
C ARG A 24 -2.35 6.33 -24.61
N GLY A 25 -2.99 7.51 -24.58
CA GLY A 25 -3.83 8.00 -25.67
C GLY A 25 -5.15 7.23 -25.86
N ASP A 26 -5.51 6.32 -24.97
CA ASP A 26 -6.73 5.47 -25.02
C ASP A 26 -7.96 6.11 -24.35
N GLY A 27 -7.77 7.21 -23.61
CA GLY A 27 -8.83 7.89 -22.86
C GLY A 27 -9.29 7.15 -21.60
N LEU A 28 -8.55 6.13 -21.16
CA LEU A 28 -8.85 5.32 -19.97
C LEU A 28 -7.96 5.74 -18.80
N ALA A 29 -8.53 5.74 -17.59
CA ALA A 29 -7.79 5.99 -16.35
C ALA A 29 -7.27 4.69 -15.69
N HIS A 30 -7.21 3.60 -16.45
CA HIS A 30 -6.69 2.30 -16.03
C HIS A 30 -5.92 1.67 -17.20
N ALA A 31 -4.95 0.82 -16.86
CA ALA A 31 -4.28 -0.05 -17.82
C ALA A 31 -4.99 -1.40 -17.88
N SER A 32 -5.11 -1.99 -19.06
CA SER A 32 -5.66 -3.34 -19.27
C SER A 32 -4.58 -4.36 -19.63
N GLY A 33 -4.88 -5.64 -19.41
CA GLY A 33 -3.99 -6.72 -19.80
C GLY A 33 -2.78 -6.91 -18.87
N ASN A 34 -2.92 -6.60 -17.58
CA ASN A 34 -1.84 -6.70 -16.61
C ASN A 34 -1.86 -8.02 -15.86
N LEU A 35 -0.73 -8.38 -15.27
CA LEU A 35 -0.65 -9.41 -14.24
C LEU A 35 -0.44 -8.73 -12.89
N ALA A 36 -1.41 -8.88 -11.99
CA ALA A 36 -1.31 -8.51 -10.59
C ALA A 36 -1.15 -9.78 -9.75
N VAL A 37 -0.19 -9.80 -8.82
CA VAL A 37 0.02 -10.91 -7.88
C VAL A 37 0.17 -10.32 -6.48
N PRO A 38 -0.72 -10.64 -5.52
CA PRO A 38 -0.54 -10.19 -4.15
C PRO A 38 0.65 -10.91 -3.52
N LEU A 39 1.50 -10.15 -2.85
CA LEU A 39 2.64 -10.62 -2.06
C LEU A 39 2.31 -10.31 -0.60
N VAL A 40 1.64 -11.26 0.07
CA VAL A 40 1.31 -11.15 1.49
C VAL A 40 2.57 -11.43 2.30
N HIS A 41 2.83 -10.57 3.27
CA HIS A 41 4.02 -10.50 4.13
C HIS A 41 5.30 -10.01 3.44
N GLY A 42 6.17 -9.41 4.24
CA GLY A 42 7.44 -8.87 3.75
C GLY A 42 8.45 -9.95 3.38
N ALA A 43 8.44 -11.14 4.00
CA ALA A 43 9.32 -12.23 3.58
C ALA A 43 9.05 -12.64 2.13
N THR A 44 7.77 -12.74 1.75
CA THR A 44 7.34 -13.01 0.37
C THR A 44 7.76 -11.89 -0.57
N TYR A 45 7.44 -10.64 -0.22
CA TYR A 45 7.76 -9.47 -1.05
C TYR A 45 9.26 -9.29 -1.25
N PHE A 46 10.04 -9.28 -0.17
CA PHE A 46 11.47 -9.02 -0.22
C PHE A 46 12.25 -10.11 -0.98
N ALA A 47 11.83 -11.38 -0.89
CA ALA A 47 12.44 -12.45 -1.68
C ALA A 47 12.28 -12.24 -3.19
N VAL A 48 11.08 -11.82 -3.62
CA VAL A 48 10.78 -11.50 -5.02
C VAL A 48 11.53 -10.25 -5.47
N LEU A 49 11.53 -9.19 -4.65
CA LEU A 49 12.28 -7.96 -4.93
C LEU A 49 13.78 -8.24 -5.09
N HIS A 50 14.37 -8.97 -4.14
CA HIS A 50 15.78 -9.34 -4.18
C HIS A 50 16.11 -10.08 -5.47
N THR A 51 15.32 -11.09 -5.83
CA THR A 51 15.50 -11.85 -7.07
C THR A 51 15.43 -10.95 -8.30
N ALA A 52 14.47 -10.02 -8.35
CA ALA A 52 14.30 -9.10 -9.48
C ALA A 52 15.49 -8.13 -9.61
N VAL A 53 15.97 -7.55 -8.51
CA VAL A 53 17.12 -6.63 -8.52
C VAL A 53 18.42 -7.34 -8.93
N GLN A 54 18.62 -8.60 -8.52
CA GLN A 54 19.80 -9.39 -8.92
C GLN A 54 19.83 -9.69 -10.42
N GLN A 55 18.70 -9.70 -11.11
CA GLN A 55 18.63 -9.92 -12.56
C GLN A 55 18.99 -8.66 -13.38
N MET A 56 19.02 -7.49 -12.74
CA MET A 56 19.32 -6.22 -13.39
C MET A 56 20.80 -6.11 -13.77
N ARG A 57 21.03 -5.52 -14.94
CA ARG A 57 22.33 -5.38 -15.61
C ARG A 57 22.56 -3.91 -15.99
N SER A 58 23.77 -3.63 -16.46
CA SER A 58 24.14 -2.31 -16.97
C SER A 58 23.10 -1.78 -17.96
N GLY A 59 22.62 -0.55 -17.74
CA GLY A 59 21.63 0.13 -18.57
C GLY A 59 20.17 -0.09 -18.17
N ASP A 60 19.87 -1.00 -17.24
CA ASP A 60 18.54 -1.12 -16.64
C ASP A 60 18.25 0.05 -15.68
N LEU A 61 16.98 0.30 -15.35
CA LEU A 61 16.53 1.42 -14.50
C LEU A 61 15.75 0.89 -13.29
N LEU A 62 16.16 1.31 -12.09
CA LEU A 62 15.49 1.04 -10.82
C LEU A 62 15.02 2.36 -10.21
N LEU A 63 13.72 2.52 -10.05
CA LEU A 63 13.09 3.68 -9.39
C LEU A 63 12.42 3.22 -8.10
N PHE A 64 12.59 3.93 -6.99
CA PHE A 64 11.89 3.56 -5.75
C PHE A 64 11.49 4.77 -4.90
N THR A 65 10.39 4.62 -4.15
CA THR A 65 10.01 5.56 -3.09
C THR A 65 9.74 4.82 -1.80
N ASP A 66 10.12 5.44 -0.68
CA ASP A 66 9.84 4.93 0.66
C ASP A 66 9.52 6.08 1.62
N TRP A 67 8.73 5.76 2.65
CA TRP A 67 8.61 6.62 3.82
C TRP A 67 9.83 6.47 4.73
N ARG A 68 10.31 5.24 4.89
CA ARG A 68 11.54 4.88 5.60
C ARG A 68 12.33 3.81 4.85
N GLY A 69 13.63 4.00 4.71
CA GLY A 69 14.57 3.00 4.21
C GLY A 69 15.67 2.77 5.24
N ASP A 70 15.72 1.56 5.80
CA ASP A 70 16.83 1.15 6.67
C ASP A 70 17.86 0.39 5.82
N PRO A 71 19.07 0.92 5.63
CA PRO A 71 20.03 0.34 4.70
C PRO A 71 20.49 -1.07 5.07
N ASP A 72 20.45 -1.42 6.35
CA ASP A 72 20.80 -2.74 6.87
C ASP A 72 19.61 -3.71 6.89
N GLN A 73 18.39 -3.30 6.50
CA GLN A 73 17.26 -4.23 6.41
C GLN A 73 17.58 -5.35 5.41
N ARG A 74 17.55 -6.60 5.86
CA ARG A 74 17.79 -7.76 5.00
C ARG A 74 16.56 -8.10 4.18
N LEU A 75 16.75 -8.38 2.90
CA LEU A 75 15.66 -8.82 2.02
C LEU A 75 15.40 -10.34 2.14
N THR A 76 16.41 -11.11 2.53
CA THR A 76 16.34 -12.58 2.69
C THR A 76 17.06 -13.01 3.97
N GLU A 77 17.19 -14.32 4.20
CA GLU A 77 18.04 -14.83 5.29
C GLU A 77 19.53 -14.58 5.06
N ASP A 78 19.93 -14.29 3.81
CA ASP A 78 21.32 -13.99 3.47
C ASP A 78 21.77 -12.66 4.13
N PRO A 79 22.83 -12.66 4.95
CA PRO A 79 23.36 -11.43 5.52
C PRO A 79 23.82 -10.40 4.47
N ASP A 80 24.16 -10.81 3.25
CA ASP A 80 24.56 -9.90 2.17
C ASP A 80 23.35 -9.32 1.39
N SER A 81 22.12 -9.64 1.82
CA SER A 81 20.88 -9.16 1.20
C SER A 81 20.34 -7.86 1.79
N GLU A 82 21.17 -7.10 2.52
CA GLU A 82 20.80 -5.78 3.06
C GLU A 82 20.41 -4.80 1.93
N VAL A 83 19.35 -4.02 2.13
CA VAL A 83 18.80 -3.06 1.14
C VAL A 83 19.88 -2.18 0.54
N GLY A 84 20.69 -1.53 1.39
CA GLY A 84 21.78 -0.66 0.96
C GLY A 84 22.82 -1.41 0.13
N THR A 85 23.19 -2.61 0.55
CA THR A 85 24.16 -3.48 -0.16
C THR A 85 23.63 -3.89 -1.54
N VAL A 86 22.37 -4.33 -1.62
CA VAL A 86 21.72 -4.80 -2.85
C VAL A 86 21.55 -3.68 -3.86
N LEU A 87 21.05 -2.51 -3.45
CA LEU A 87 20.85 -1.35 -4.34
C LEU A 87 22.19 -0.75 -4.78
N ALA A 88 23.16 -0.63 -3.88
CA ALA A 88 24.51 -0.17 -4.22
C ALA A 88 25.21 -1.15 -5.17
N ALA A 89 25.03 -2.46 -4.99
CA ALA A 89 25.55 -3.46 -5.92
C ALA A 89 24.91 -3.35 -7.31
N ALA A 90 23.60 -3.11 -7.40
CA ALA A 90 22.92 -2.85 -8.66
C ALA A 90 23.51 -1.62 -9.37
N SER A 91 23.67 -0.52 -8.64
CA SER A 91 24.28 0.70 -9.18
C SER A 91 25.72 0.46 -9.69
N ARG A 92 26.56 -0.25 -8.93
CA ARG A 92 27.91 -0.65 -9.38
C ARG A 92 27.92 -1.55 -10.61
N ARG A 93 26.86 -2.34 -10.86
CA ARG A 93 26.69 -3.12 -12.10
C ARG A 93 26.31 -2.26 -13.31
N GLY A 94 26.07 -0.96 -13.12
CA GLY A 94 25.65 -0.02 -14.16
C GLY A 94 24.13 0.14 -14.28
N VAL A 95 23.36 -0.30 -13.28
CA VAL A 95 21.92 0.00 -13.20
C VAL A 95 21.74 1.47 -12.81
N ASP A 96 20.87 2.20 -13.49
CA ASP A 96 20.47 3.55 -13.09
C ASP A 96 19.50 3.45 -11.89
N VAL A 97 19.99 3.73 -10.68
CA VAL A 97 19.21 3.63 -9.44
C VAL A 97 18.80 5.02 -8.97
N ARG A 98 17.49 5.28 -8.87
CA ARG A 98 16.90 6.57 -8.46
C ARG A 98 15.91 6.39 -7.31
N GLY A 99 16.14 7.11 -6.21
CA GLY A 99 15.30 7.05 -5.01
C GLY A 99 14.66 8.39 -4.63
N LEU A 100 13.38 8.38 -4.22
CA LEU A 100 12.74 9.49 -3.51
C LEU A 100 12.30 9.02 -2.13
N VAL A 101 13.04 9.41 -1.09
CA VAL A 101 12.76 9.02 0.29
C VAL A 101 12.30 10.23 1.10
N TRP A 102 11.33 10.05 1.99
CA TRP A 102 10.87 11.15 2.84
C TRP A 102 11.95 11.62 3.81
N ARG A 103 12.24 12.92 3.89
CA ARG A 103 13.30 13.44 4.79
C ARG A 103 12.93 13.43 6.28
N SER A 104 11.64 13.36 6.61
CA SER A 104 11.07 13.67 7.92
C SER A 104 11.13 15.16 8.33
N HIS A 105 10.25 15.58 9.26
CA HIS A 105 10.14 16.98 9.70
C HIS A 105 11.18 17.38 10.76
N LEU A 106 11.56 16.49 11.71
CA LEU A 106 12.54 16.75 12.78
C LEU A 106 13.19 15.44 13.25
N ASP A 107 14.53 15.37 13.26
CA ASP A 107 15.31 14.20 13.72
C ASP A 107 15.12 13.85 15.22
N LYS A 108 14.58 14.76 16.06
CA LYS A 108 14.53 14.61 17.53
C LYS A 108 13.25 13.98 18.11
N LEU A 109 12.25 13.66 17.28
CA LEU A 109 10.95 13.14 17.75
C LEU A 109 10.63 11.72 17.24
N ALA A 110 11.66 10.86 17.15
CA ALA A 110 11.55 9.45 16.73
C ALA A 110 11.05 9.28 15.28
N PHE A 111 11.84 9.73 14.30
CA PHE A 111 11.59 9.45 12.89
C PHE A 111 12.88 9.23 12.10
N SER A 112 12.74 8.42 11.04
CA SER A 112 13.73 7.79 10.14
C SER A 112 14.73 8.68 9.38
N GLY A 113 14.88 9.95 9.76
CA GLY A 113 15.67 10.91 9.01
C GLY A 113 17.14 10.53 8.87
N ALA A 114 17.71 9.84 9.87
CA ALA A 114 19.10 9.40 9.86
C ALA A 114 19.30 8.17 8.96
N GLU A 115 18.39 7.22 9.04
CA GLU A 115 18.39 5.98 8.27
C GLU A 115 18.16 6.26 6.78
N ASN A 116 17.19 7.12 6.47
CA ASN A 116 16.90 7.57 5.10
C ASN A 116 18.10 8.30 4.49
N ARG A 117 18.82 9.11 5.28
CA ARG A 117 20.07 9.74 4.85
C ARG A 117 21.14 8.70 4.55
N HIS A 118 21.35 7.75 5.47
CA HIS A 118 22.39 6.76 5.32
C HIS A 118 22.17 5.84 4.10
N LEU A 119 20.92 5.45 3.84
CA LEU A 119 20.57 4.73 2.62
C LEU A 119 20.91 5.54 1.36
N GLY A 120 20.57 6.83 1.36
CA GLY A 120 20.89 7.72 0.24
C GLY A 120 22.40 7.83 0.00
N GLU A 121 23.18 8.03 1.06
CA GLU A 121 24.66 8.12 1.00
C GLU A 121 25.30 6.85 0.43
N LEU A 122 24.79 5.66 0.78
CA LEU A 122 25.30 4.38 0.24
C LEU A 122 25.01 4.22 -1.26
N ILE A 123 23.83 4.64 -1.71
CA ILE A 123 23.44 4.60 -3.13
C ILE A 123 24.25 5.61 -3.94
N GLU A 124 24.40 6.83 -3.43
CA GLU A 124 25.21 7.89 -4.05
C GLU A 124 26.68 7.49 -4.17
N ALA A 125 27.26 6.91 -3.11
CA ALA A 125 28.63 6.39 -3.13
C ALA A 125 28.85 5.27 -4.17
N ALA A 126 27.78 4.59 -4.58
CA ALA A 126 27.82 3.54 -5.60
C ALA A 126 27.57 4.05 -7.03
N GLY A 127 27.20 5.33 -7.20
CA GLY A 127 26.90 5.96 -8.48
C GLY A 127 25.41 6.11 -8.81
N GLY A 128 24.52 5.79 -7.87
CA GLY A 128 23.08 6.06 -7.98
C GLY A 128 22.72 7.46 -7.47
N GLU A 129 21.44 7.78 -7.42
CA GLU A 129 20.94 9.05 -6.88
C GLU A 129 19.73 8.83 -6.00
N CYS A 130 19.74 9.36 -4.77
CA CYS A 130 18.63 9.18 -3.85
C CYS A 130 18.35 10.48 -3.11
N LEU A 131 17.22 11.11 -3.41
CA LEU A 131 16.89 12.44 -2.92
C LEU A 131 15.95 12.38 -1.71
N LEU A 132 16.24 13.23 -0.73
CA LEU A 132 15.38 13.42 0.44
C LEU A 132 14.29 14.45 0.15
N ASP A 133 13.09 13.97 -0.14
CA ASP A 133 11.96 14.78 -0.59
C ASP A 133 11.13 15.33 0.59
N MET A 134 10.96 16.64 0.63
CA MET A 134 10.09 17.37 1.56
C MET A 134 9.08 18.28 0.85
N ARG A 135 8.71 17.94 -0.39
CA ARG A 135 7.66 18.65 -1.14
C ARG A 135 6.26 18.30 -0.63
N VAL A 136 6.09 18.15 0.67
CA VAL A 136 4.83 17.81 1.36
C VAL A 136 4.08 19.05 1.86
N ARG A 137 2.81 18.87 2.24
CA ARG A 137 2.10 19.87 3.06
C ARG A 137 2.64 19.83 4.49
N THR A 138 2.69 20.98 5.19
CA THR A 138 3.08 21.02 6.60
C THR A 138 2.28 20.01 7.42
N GLY A 139 2.97 19.16 8.20
CA GLY A 139 2.37 18.06 8.97
C GLY A 139 2.04 16.80 8.17
N GLY A 140 2.18 16.82 6.84
CA GLY A 140 2.04 15.65 5.97
C GLY A 140 3.36 14.92 5.72
N SER A 141 3.29 13.76 5.09
CA SER A 141 4.46 12.96 4.69
C SER A 141 4.38 12.46 3.24
N HIS A 142 5.52 12.00 2.71
CA HIS A 142 5.50 11.12 1.53
C HIS A 142 5.36 9.69 2.03
N HIS A 143 4.20 9.08 1.81
CA HIS A 143 3.85 7.79 2.39
C HIS A 143 3.74 6.65 1.36
N GLN A 144 4.03 6.95 0.09
CA GLN A 144 4.10 5.99 -1.00
C GLN A 144 5.25 5.01 -0.80
N LYS A 145 4.97 3.71 -0.92
CA LYS A 145 5.99 2.65 -1.06
C LYS A 145 5.80 1.95 -2.39
N PHE A 146 6.72 2.15 -3.30
CA PHE A 146 6.71 1.43 -4.57
C PHE A 146 8.08 1.40 -5.22
N ILE A 147 8.31 0.38 -6.04
CA ILE A 147 9.55 0.16 -6.77
C ILE A 147 9.19 -0.20 -8.22
N VAL A 148 9.96 0.30 -9.18
CA VAL A 148 9.83 0.01 -10.62
C VAL A 148 11.18 -0.41 -11.17
N LEU A 149 11.21 -1.56 -11.85
CA LEU A 149 12.38 -2.08 -12.53
C LEU A 149 12.07 -2.12 -14.04
N ARG A 150 12.82 -1.36 -14.83
CA ARG A 150 12.73 -1.32 -16.29
C ARG A 150 13.99 -1.88 -16.92
N HIS A 151 13.83 -2.69 -17.96
CA HIS A 151 14.91 -3.39 -18.64
C HIS A 151 14.86 -3.07 -20.14
N PRO A 152 15.59 -2.04 -20.62
CA PRO A 152 15.67 -1.72 -22.04
C PRO A 152 16.02 -2.96 -22.88
N GLY A 153 15.18 -3.25 -23.87
CA GLY A 153 15.34 -4.44 -24.75
C GLY A 153 14.90 -5.77 -24.13
N ARG A 154 14.41 -5.80 -22.89
CA ARG A 154 13.86 -6.99 -22.20
C ARG A 154 12.57 -6.66 -21.43
N PRO A 155 11.55 -6.09 -22.09
CA PRO A 155 10.33 -5.61 -21.43
C PRO A 155 9.53 -6.71 -20.72
N GLU A 156 9.77 -8.00 -21.03
CA GLU A 156 9.20 -9.14 -20.32
C GLU A 156 9.66 -9.27 -18.85
N LEU A 157 10.78 -8.63 -18.50
CA LEU A 157 11.30 -8.55 -17.14
C LEU A 157 10.78 -7.33 -16.37
N ASP A 158 10.12 -6.38 -17.04
CA ASP A 158 9.62 -5.16 -16.42
C ASP A 158 8.58 -5.47 -15.35
N ILE A 159 8.79 -4.89 -14.18
CA ILE A 159 8.01 -5.20 -12.98
C ILE A 159 7.91 -3.99 -12.07
N ALA A 160 6.77 -3.83 -11.41
CA ALA A 160 6.57 -2.85 -10.37
C ALA A 160 5.97 -3.49 -9.12
N PHE A 161 6.22 -2.88 -7.96
CA PHE A 161 5.67 -3.29 -6.68
C PHE A 161 5.00 -2.09 -6.02
N VAL A 162 3.78 -2.23 -5.53
CA VAL A 162 3.00 -1.15 -4.87
C VAL A 162 2.33 -1.70 -3.61
N GLY A 163 2.38 -1.01 -2.48
CA GLY A 163 1.68 -1.46 -1.27
C GLY A 163 2.11 -0.78 0.01
N GLY A 164 2.00 -1.50 1.13
CA GLY A 164 2.23 -0.99 2.48
C GLY A 164 3.66 -1.16 3.01
N ILE A 165 4.48 -2.00 2.35
CA ILE A 165 5.77 -2.45 2.89
C ILE A 165 6.91 -1.52 2.50
N ASP A 166 7.44 -0.79 3.48
CA ASP A 166 8.67 0.01 3.35
C ASP A 166 9.93 -0.89 3.35
N LEU A 167 11.04 -0.41 2.76
CA LEU A 167 12.36 -1.04 2.83
C LEU A 167 13.04 -0.87 4.20
N CYS A 168 12.39 -1.28 5.29
CA CYS A 168 12.87 -1.01 6.66
C CYS A 168 12.58 -2.12 7.67
N HIS A 169 13.12 -1.97 8.89
CA HIS A 169 12.98 -2.92 10.00
C HIS A 169 11.51 -3.23 10.34
N SER A 170 11.27 -4.39 10.94
CA SER A 170 9.98 -5.04 11.24
C SER A 170 9.23 -5.60 10.04
N ARG A 171 9.49 -5.15 8.81
CA ARG A 171 8.64 -5.49 7.67
C ARG A 171 8.82 -6.93 7.19
N ARG A 172 10.00 -7.52 7.43
CA ARG A 172 10.31 -8.90 7.02
C ARG A 172 9.75 -9.89 8.04
N ASP A 173 8.45 -10.15 7.93
CA ASP A 173 7.75 -11.23 8.64
C ASP A 173 7.13 -12.20 7.63
N ASP A 174 6.61 -13.33 8.11
CA ASP A 174 5.90 -14.35 7.34
C ASP A 174 4.56 -14.73 8.01
N ALA A 175 3.87 -15.72 7.42
CA ALA A 175 2.55 -16.15 7.87
C ALA A 175 2.55 -16.86 9.24
N GLU A 176 3.71 -17.23 9.78
CA GLU A 176 3.81 -17.78 11.15
C GLU A 176 3.78 -16.66 12.20
N HIS A 177 3.94 -15.40 11.78
CA HIS A 177 3.88 -14.23 12.65
C HIS A 177 4.81 -14.33 13.87
N GLY A 178 6.03 -14.82 13.64
CA GLY A 178 7.07 -14.94 14.66
C GLY A 178 7.84 -13.63 14.90
N GLY A 179 7.65 -12.63 14.04
CA GLY A 179 8.41 -11.39 14.02
C GLY A 179 9.79 -11.55 13.37
N GLY A 180 10.20 -10.54 12.61
CA GLY A 180 11.48 -10.52 11.92
C GLY A 180 12.70 -10.39 12.85
N PRO A 181 13.91 -10.81 12.42
CA PRO A 181 15.14 -10.68 13.21
C PRO A 181 15.59 -9.22 13.39
N GLN A 182 15.10 -8.32 12.54
CA GLN A 182 15.36 -6.88 12.60
C GLN A 182 14.04 -6.19 12.90
N SER A 183 13.81 -5.86 14.17
CA SER A 183 12.56 -5.27 14.65
C SER A 183 12.77 -3.86 15.19
N GLN A 184 11.82 -2.97 14.89
CA GLN A 184 11.70 -1.67 15.55
C GLN A 184 10.95 -1.81 16.87
N PRO A 185 11.27 -0.99 17.89
CA PRO A 185 10.48 -0.92 19.12
C PRO A 185 9.02 -0.53 18.83
N MET A 186 8.09 -1.23 19.46
CA MET A 186 6.65 -0.97 19.39
C MET A 186 6.04 -1.01 20.80
N ALA A 187 4.74 -0.74 20.89
CA ALA A 187 3.98 -0.89 22.13
C ALA A 187 4.21 -2.26 22.78
N GLN A 188 4.33 -2.28 24.11
CA GLN A 188 4.75 -3.47 24.87
C GLN A 188 3.88 -4.71 24.58
N VAL A 189 2.61 -4.51 24.21
CA VAL A 189 1.66 -5.57 23.86
C VAL A 189 2.13 -6.44 22.69
N TYR A 190 2.95 -5.92 21.79
CA TYR A 190 3.48 -6.65 20.63
C TYR A 190 4.73 -7.48 20.95
N GLY A 191 5.21 -7.44 22.19
CA GLY A 191 6.38 -8.20 22.62
C GLY A 191 7.71 -7.67 22.04
N PRO A 192 8.81 -8.39 22.26
CA PRO A 192 10.16 -7.94 21.91
C PRO A 192 10.49 -8.08 20.42
N ARG A 193 9.74 -8.91 19.69
CA ARG A 193 9.82 -9.07 18.23
C ARG A 193 8.40 -8.95 17.65
N PRO A 194 7.89 -7.73 17.49
CA PRO A 194 6.55 -7.50 16.96
C PRO A 194 6.35 -8.20 15.62
N ALA A 195 5.30 -9.01 15.54
CA ALA A 195 4.84 -9.58 14.28
C ALA A 195 4.19 -8.49 13.41
N TRP A 196 4.35 -8.59 12.09
CA TRP A 196 3.96 -7.57 11.13
C TRP A 196 3.20 -8.17 9.95
N HIS A 197 1.91 -7.87 9.86
CA HIS A 197 1.06 -8.28 8.75
C HIS A 197 0.86 -7.14 7.75
N ASP A 198 1.21 -7.37 6.48
CA ASP A 198 1.14 -6.38 5.41
C ASP A 198 1.16 -7.03 4.02
N ALA A 199 0.97 -6.26 2.96
CA ALA A 199 1.07 -6.73 1.59
C ALA A 199 1.63 -5.71 0.61
N MET A 200 2.26 -6.25 -0.44
CA MET A 200 2.54 -5.55 -1.69
C MET A 200 1.76 -6.23 -2.83
N VAL A 201 1.54 -5.54 -3.94
CA VAL A 201 1.13 -6.14 -5.20
C VAL A 201 2.28 -6.05 -6.20
N GLN A 202 2.66 -7.21 -6.75
CA GLN A 202 3.54 -7.29 -7.91
C GLN A 202 2.73 -7.03 -9.18
N LEU A 203 3.22 -6.16 -10.04
CA LEU A 203 2.57 -5.73 -11.26
C LEU A 203 3.48 -5.95 -12.47
N ARG A 204 2.94 -6.58 -13.52
CA ARG A 204 3.55 -6.71 -14.85
C ARG A 204 2.56 -6.30 -15.93
N GLY A 205 3.09 -5.93 -17.10
CA GLY A 205 2.29 -5.46 -18.24
C GLY A 205 2.22 -3.93 -18.30
N PRO A 206 1.27 -3.36 -19.05
CA PRO A 206 1.22 -1.92 -19.33
C PRO A 206 1.20 -1.00 -18.10
N VAL A 207 0.66 -1.46 -16.96
CA VAL A 207 0.63 -0.72 -15.69
C VAL A 207 2.02 -0.38 -15.15
N VAL A 208 3.08 -1.09 -15.54
CA VAL A 208 4.46 -0.75 -15.11
C VAL A 208 4.83 0.66 -15.59
N GLY A 209 4.39 1.05 -16.80
CA GLY A 209 4.55 2.41 -17.30
C GLY A 209 3.77 3.45 -16.47
N ASP A 210 2.63 3.07 -15.90
CA ASP A 210 1.84 3.95 -15.02
C ASP A 210 2.57 4.21 -13.70
N VAL A 211 3.09 3.16 -13.07
CA VAL A 211 3.82 3.28 -11.80
C VAL A 211 5.10 4.11 -12.01
N GLU A 212 5.81 3.89 -13.12
CA GLU A 212 6.95 4.72 -13.51
C GLU A 212 6.54 6.19 -13.68
N THR A 213 5.42 6.46 -14.34
CA THR A 213 4.89 7.83 -14.51
C THR A 213 4.62 8.50 -13.16
N VAL A 214 4.13 7.77 -12.14
CA VAL A 214 3.95 8.31 -10.78
C VAL A 214 5.28 8.77 -10.19
N PHE A 215 6.36 7.99 -10.33
CA PHE A 215 7.70 8.39 -9.88
C PHE A 215 8.18 9.63 -10.63
N ARG A 216 8.13 9.58 -11.96
CA ARG A 216 8.65 10.64 -12.83
C ARG A 216 7.97 11.98 -12.57
N GLU A 217 6.65 12.00 -12.36
CA GLU A 217 5.93 13.24 -12.02
C GLU A 217 6.47 13.92 -10.76
N ARG A 218 6.86 13.15 -9.73
CA ARG A 218 7.50 13.69 -8.52
C ARG A 218 8.97 14.04 -8.75
N TRP A 219 9.72 13.17 -9.45
CA TRP A 219 11.13 13.39 -9.73
C TRP A 219 11.37 14.68 -10.53
N GLU A 220 10.57 14.88 -11.57
CA GLU A 220 10.66 16.00 -12.51
C GLU A 220 9.98 17.28 -11.98
N ASP A 221 9.44 17.30 -10.76
CA ASP A 221 8.86 18.52 -10.17
C ASP A 221 9.99 19.54 -9.89
N PRO A 222 10.00 20.70 -10.60
CA PRO A 222 11.09 21.66 -10.56
C PRO A 222 11.14 22.46 -9.24
N GLN A 223 10.17 22.26 -8.34
CA GLN A 223 10.18 22.89 -7.03
C GLN A 223 11.31 22.34 -6.17
N PRO A 224 11.94 23.17 -5.31
CA PRO A 224 12.99 22.69 -4.41
C PRO A 224 12.47 21.61 -3.47
N LEU A 225 13.31 20.60 -3.21
CA LEU A 225 12.99 19.47 -2.32
C LEU A 225 12.58 19.92 -0.92
N SER A 226 13.09 21.05 -0.42
CA SER A 226 12.59 21.70 0.78
C SER A 226 12.53 23.21 0.64
N ARG A 227 11.46 23.81 1.16
CA ARG A 227 11.31 25.28 1.25
C ARG A 227 11.82 25.84 2.56
N ASN A 228 12.01 25.00 3.58
CA ASN A 228 12.50 25.42 4.89
C ASN A 228 13.94 25.95 4.75
N PRO A 229 14.23 27.22 5.09
CA PRO A 229 15.57 27.78 4.98
C PRO A 229 16.59 27.02 5.85
N LEU A 230 16.18 26.50 7.02
CA LEU A 230 17.07 25.73 7.89
C LEU A 230 17.52 24.43 7.23
N HIS A 231 16.61 23.74 6.54
CA HIS A 231 16.95 22.52 5.78
C HIS A 231 17.92 22.83 4.65
N ARG A 232 17.70 23.92 3.90
CA ARG A 232 18.59 24.33 2.80
C ARG A 232 20.00 24.70 3.27
N VAL A 233 20.11 25.38 4.41
CA VAL A 233 21.42 25.66 5.02
C VAL A 233 22.09 24.37 5.48
N ALA A 234 21.34 23.46 6.11
CA ALA A 234 21.88 22.16 6.54
C ALA A 234 22.37 21.31 5.35
N ASP A 235 21.63 21.29 4.24
CA ASP A 235 22.02 20.59 3.01
C ASP A 235 23.29 21.17 2.40
N LEU A 236 23.38 22.50 2.35
CA LEU A 236 24.57 23.19 1.85
C LEU A 236 25.81 22.85 2.68
N LEU A 237 25.69 22.84 4.02
CA LEU A 237 26.78 22.50 4.92
C LEU A 237 27.21 21.02 4.78
N ARG A 238 26.25 20.12 4.54
CA ARG A 238 26.50 18.69 4.34
C ARG A 238 26.86 18.30 2.92
N ARG A 239 26.75 19.22 1.95
CA ARG A 239 26.88 18.96 0.51
C ARG A 239 25.93 17.86 0.03
N THR A 240 24.73 17.81 0.60
CA THR A 240 23.68 16.86 0.22
C THR A 240 23.21 17.13 -1.20
N ASP A 241 23.06 16.09 -2.01
CA ASP A 241 22.46 16.26 -3.33
C ASP A 241 21.01 16.70 -3.20
N THR A 242 20.67 17.76 -3.93
CA THR A 242 19.33 18.35 -3.93
C THR A 242 18.83 18.61 -5.34
N TYR A 243 19.57 18.14 -6.35
CA TYR A 243 19.28 18.36 -7.75
C TYR A 243 18.94 17.04 -8.44
N ALA A 244 17.67 16.90 -8.83
CA ALA A 244 17.22 15.76 -9.60
C ALA A 244 17.84 15.74 -10.99
N ASN A 245 18.77 14.81 -11.26
CA ASN A 245 19.30 14.63 -12.61
C ASN A 245 18.21 14.12 -13.56
N ALA A 246 18.36 14.41 -14.85
CA ALA A 246 17.40 13.95 -15.85
C ALA A 246 17.33 12.41 -15.89
N LEU A 247 16.12 11.88 -15.80
CA LEU A 247 15.87 10.45 -16.02
C LEU A 247 16.06 10.10 -17.50
N PRO A 248 16.43 8.85 -17.83
CA PRO A 248 16.33 8.37 -19.21
C PRO A 248 14.89 8.51 -19.72
N ALA A 249 14.72 8.56 -21.04
CA ALA A 249 13.38 8.61 -21.64
C ALA A 249 12.53 7.43 -21.14
N GLN A 250 11.26 7.69 -20.85
CA GLN A 250 10.32 6.64 -20.44
C GLN A 250 10.21 5.60 -21.57
N LEU A 251 10.42 4.33 -21.22
CA LEU A 251 10.29 3.23 -22.17
C LEU A 251 8.82 3.03 -22.57
N PRO A 252 8.54 2.45 -23.74
CA PRO A 252 7.20 1.98 -24.08
C PRO A 252 6.63 1.04 -23.01
N ASP A 253 5.31 0.95 -22.96
CA ASP A 253 4.64 0.03 -22.06
C ASP A 253 4.99 -1.42 -22.40
N PRO A 254 5.23 -2.29 -21.40
CA PRO A 254 5.36 -3.73 -21.64
C PRO A 254 4.10 -4.30 -22.30
N ALA A 255 4.27 -5.40 -23.04
CA ALA A 255 3.15 -6.14 -23.61
C ALA A 255 2.20 -6.65 -22.51
N PRO A 256 0.91 -6.88 -22.83
CA PRO A 256 -0.03 -7.50 -21.90
C PRO A 256 0.51 -8.81 -21.29
N ALA A 257 0.33 -8.97 -19.98
CA ALA A 257 0.89 -10.05 -19.17
C ALA A 257 -0.17 -10.89 -18.43
N GLY A 258 -1.44 -10.47 -18.39
CA GLY A 258 -2.46 -11.19 -17.65
C GLY A 258 -3.87 -10.60 -17.78
N PRO A 259 -4.85 -11.16 -17.05
CA PRO A 259 -6.26 -10.80 -17.20
C PRO A 259 -6.71 -9.61 -16.33
N HIS A 260 -5.81 -8.78 -15.81
CA HIS A 260 -6.16 -7.74 -14.84
C HIS A 260 -6.20 -6.34 -15.44
N ASP A 261 -7.29 -5.63 -15.21
CA ASP A 261 -7.35 -4.19 -15.35
C ASP A 261 -6.88 -3.55 -14.03
N VAL A 262 -5.96 -2.58 -14.12
CA VAL A 262 -5.36 -1.94 -12.94
C VAL A 262 -5.46 -0.41 -13.05
N GLN A 263 -6.04 0.22 -12.03
CA GLN A 263 -6.11 1.65 -11.87
C GLN A 263 -5.24 2.11 -10.69
N LEU A 264 -4.29 3.00 -10.94
CA LEU A 264 -3.55 3.66 -9.88
C LEU A 264 -4.37 4.82 -9.29
N LEU A 265 -4.59 4.75 -7.98
CA LEU A 265 -5.23 5.77 -7.17
C LEU A 265 -4.17 6.45 -6.29
N ARG A 266 -4.26 7.78 -6.16
CA ARG A 266 -3.27 8.60 -5.49
C ARG A 266 -3.91 9.67 -4.62
N THR A 267 -3.19 10.03 -3.57
CA THR A 267 -3.42 11.28 -2.84
C THR A 267 -2.24 12.19 -3.08
N TYR A 268 -2.51 13.46 -3.38
CA TYR A 268 -1.53 14.54 -3.29
C TYR A 268 -2.24 15.75 -2.67
N PRO A 269 -1.69 16.37 -1.61
CA PRO A 269 -2.33 17.51 -0.98
C PRO A 269 -2.25 18.75 -1.87
N VAL A 270 -3.17 19.68 -1.64
CA VAL A 270 -2.94 21.07 -2.05
C VAL A 270 -1.83 21.63 -1.17
N ARG A 271 -0.74 22.10 -1.79
CA ARG A 271 0.39 22.74 -1.12
C ARG A 271 0.72 24.08 -1.75
N VAL A 272 1.41 24.96 -1.01
CA VAL A 272 1.89 26.23 -1.55
C VAL A 272 2.83 25.92 -2.73
N GLY A 273 2.61 26.59 -3.87
CA GLY A 273 3.32 26.32 -5.13
C GLY A 273 2.76 25.18 -5.97
N GLY A 274 1.90 24.34 -5.41
CA GLY A 274 1.30 23.19 -6.09
C GLY A 274 2.32 22.12 -6.49
N TYR A 275 1.80 21.01 -7.01
CA TYR A 275 2.55 20.10 -7.86
C TYR A 275 2.16 20.41 -9.32
N PRO A 276 3.09 20.46 -10.29
CA PRO A 276 2.72 20.66 -11.69
C PRO A 276 1.72 19.64 -12.21
N PHE A 277 1.86 18.39 -11.77
CA PHE A 277 0.99 17.26 -12.11
C PHE A 277 -0.27 17.14 -11.24
N ALA A 278 -0.39 17.93 -10.17
CA ALA A 278 -1.55 17.94 -9.26
C ALA A 278 -1.71 19.33 -8.59
N PRO A 279 -1.96 20.41 -9.37
CA PRO A 279 -1.93 21.78 -8.86
C PRO A 279 -3.03 22.07 -7.84
N ARG A 280 -4.16 21.34 -7.94
CA ARG A 280 -5.27 21.38 -6.98
C ARG A 280 -5.29 20.17 -6.03
N GLY A 281 -4.15 19.47 -5.93
CA GLY A 281 -4.06 18.16 -5.31
C GLY A 281 -4.75 17.07 -6.13
N GLU A 282 -4.62 15.83 -5.67
CA GLU A 282 -5.34 14.66 -6.18
C GLU A 282 -5.93 13.91 -4.99
N ARG A 283 -7.15 13.40 -5.14
CA ARG A 283 -7.86 12.59 -4.12
C ARG A 283 -8.52 11.37 -4.76
N SER A 284 -7.84 10.78 -5.74
CA SER A 284 -8.39 9.65 -6.48
C SER A 284 -8.51 8.40 -5.61
N VAL A 285 -7.68 8.25 -4.57
CA VAL A 285 -7.90 7.29 -3.47
C VAL A 285 -9.32 7.43 -2.90
N ALA A 286 -9.65 8.58 -2.32
CA ALA A 286 -10.96 8.81 -1.69
C ALA A 286 -12.13 8.65 -2.67
N HIS A 287 -11.99 9.18 -3.90
CA HIS A 287 -13.04 9.05 -4.91
C HIS A 287 -13.21 7.59 -5.37
N GLY A 288 -12.11 6.84 -5.54
CA GLY A 288 -12.11 5.44 -5.96
C GLY A 288 -12.81 4.55 -4.94
N TYR A 289 -12.42 4.64 -3.67
CA TYR A 289 -13.10 3.93 -2.58
C TYR A 289 -14.58 4.32 -2.50
N THR A 290 -14.91 5.61 -2.58
CA THR A 290 -16.32 6.04 -2.54
C THR A 290 -17.13 5.40 -3.67
N LYS A 291 -16.59 5.36 -4.89
CA LYS A 291 -17.25 4.74 -6.04
C LYS A 291 -17.42 3.22 -5.86
N ALA A 292 -16.38 2.52 -5.42
CA ALA A 292 -16.44 1.08 -5.19
C ALA A 292 -17.41 0.72 -4.06
N LEU A 293 -17.37 1.43 -2.92
CA LEU A 293 -18.24 1.17 -1.77
C LEU A 293 -19.72 1.47 -2.07
N GLN A 294 -20.04 2.41 -2.95
CA GLN A 294 -21.42 2.63 -3.42
C GLN A 294 -21.97 1.44 -4.23
N ARG A 295 -21.09 0.62 -4.82
CA ARG A 295 -21.47 -0.61 -5.52
C ARG A 295 -21.52 -1.84 -4.63
N ALA A 296 -20.93 -1.81 -3.42
CA ALA A 296 -20.96 -2.93 -2.49
C ALA A 296 -22.39 -3.42 -2.24
N ARG A 297 -22.60 -4.73 -2.14
CA ARG A 297 -23.92 -5.37 -1.95
C ARG A 297 -23.90 -6.45 -0.89
N ARG A 298 -22.86 -7.27 -0.81
CA ARG A 298 -22.82 -8.45 0.06
C ARG A 298 -21.70 -8.45 1.08
N LEU A 299 -20.45 -8.14 0.69
CA LEU A 299 -19.34 -8.12 1.63
C LEU A 299 -18.30 -7.08 1.24
N ILE A 300 -17.93 -6.28 2.23
CA ILE A 300 -16.67 -5.52 2.23
C ILE A 300 -15.75 -6.21 3.23
N TYR A 301 -14.58 -6.63 2.75
CA TYR A 301 -13.48 -7.12 3.56
C TYR A 301 -12.37 -6.07 3.56
N VAL A 302 -11.91 -5.62 4.73
CA VAL A 302 -10.89 -4.58 4.87
C VAL A 302 -9.81 -5.02 5.85
N GLU A 303 -8.57 -4.72 5.52
CA GLU A 303 -7.46 -4.72 6.48
C GLU A 303 -6.86 -3.32 6.48
N ASP A 304 -6.79 -2.68 7.64
CA ASP A 304 -6.28 -1.32 7.76
C ASP A 304 -5.63 -1.04 9.12
N GLN A 305 -4.55 -0.26 9.09
CA GLN A 305 -3.80 0.15 10.28
C GLN A 305 -4.57 1.07 11.24
N TYR A 306 -5.51 1.88 10.73
CA TYR A 306 -6.09 2.97 11.52
C TYR A 306 -7.62 3.01 11.55
N LEU A 307 -8.31 2.70 10.44
CA LEU A 307 -9.76 2.84 10.23
C LEU A 307 -10.42 3.85 11.19
N TRP A 308 -10.15 5.13 10.97
CA TRP A 308 -10.64 6.23 11.80
C TRP A 308 -10.94 7.48 10.95
N SER A 309 -11.48 8.53 11.57
CA SER A 309 -12.09 9.71 10.93
C SER A 309 -13.54 9.51 10.47
N ARG A 310 -14.35 10.53 10.76
CA ARG A 310 -15.77 10.58 10.41
C ARG A 310 -15.98 10.54 8.91
N GLU A 311 -15.20 11.29 8.15
CA GLU A 311 -15.32 11.39 6.69
C GLU A 311 -15.09 10.05 5.99
N VAL A 312 -14.20 9.22 6.55
CA VAL A 312 -13.93 7.86 6.06
C VAL A 312 -15.03 6.91 6.53
N ALA A 313 -15.41 6.95 7.82
CA ALA A 313 -16.51 6.14 8.33
C ALA A 313 -17.82 6.38 7.58
N ASP A 314 -18.08 7.63 7.14
CA ASP A 314 -19.30 8.00 6.43
C ASP A 314 -19.47 7.24 5.10
N THR A 315 -18.40 6.85 4.40
CA THR A 315 -18.54 6.06 3.16
C THR A 315 -19.03 4.64 3.45
N PHE A 316 -18.51 3.98 4.49
CA PHE A 316 -18.99 2.68 4.96
C PHE A 316 -20.41 2.77 5.52
N VAL A 317 -20.70 3.81 6.32
CA VAL A 317 -22.04 4.06 6.88
C VAL A 317 -23.08 4.21 5.77
N GLN A 318 -22.76 4.96 4.71
CA GLN A 318 -23.65 5.12 3.56
C GLN A 318 -23.91 3.79 2.86
N ALA A 319 -22.88 2.98 2.61
CA ALA A 319 -23.01 1.66 1.99
C ALA A 319 -23.87 0.72 2.84
N LEU A 320 -23.58 0.61 4.14
CA LEU A 320 -24.29 -0.27 5.09
C LEU A 320 -25.77 0.08 5.28
N ARG A 321 -26.11 1.38 5.20
CA ARG A 321 -27.49 1.86 5.23
C ARG A 321 -28.21 1.62 3.92
N ALA A 322 -27.53 1.79 2.80
CA ALA A 322 -28.11 1.58 1.48
C ALA A 322 -28.38 0.09 1.20
N GLN A 323 -27.59 -0.82 1.78
CA GLN A 323 -27.65 -2.25 1.51
C GLN A 323 -27.85 -3.05 2.81
N PRO A 324 -29.09 -3.46 3.13
CA PRO A 324 -29.38 -4.24 4.33
C PRO A 324 -28.71 -5.63 4.34
N GLY A 325 -28.38 -6.19 3.18
CA GLY A 325 -27.68 -7.47 3.04
C GLY A 325 -26.15 -7.36 3.05
N LEU A 326 -25.60 -6.17 3.23
CA LEU A 326 -24.15 -5.95 3.19
C LEU A 326 -23.50 -6.25 4.54
N HIS A 327 -22.49 -7.10 4.51
CA HIS A 327 -21.58 -7.37 5.62
C HIS A 327 -20.30 -6.54 5.52
N LEU A 328 -19.71 -6.24 6.68
CA LEU A 328 -18.38 -5.63 6.79
C LEU A 328 -17.54 -6.46 7.77
N VAL A 329 -16.44 -7.01 7.26
CA VAL A 329 -15.36 -7.59 8.07
C VAL A 329 -14.18 -6.64 7.97
N ALA A 330 -13.70 -6.14 9.11
CA ALA A 330 -12.52 -5.30 9.17
C ALA A 330 -11.48 -5.87 10.14
N VAL A 331 -10.28 -6.15 9.65
CA VAL A 331 -9.14 -6.61 10.42
C VAL A 331 -8.23 -5.42 10.72
N LEU A 332 -8.02 -5.13 12.00
CA LEU A 332 -7.37 -3.92 12.49
C LEU A 332 -6.32 -4.29 13.54
N PRO A 333 -5.28 -3.48 13.78
CA PRO A 333 -4.36 -3.73 14.88
C PRO A 333 -5.09 -3.58 16.23
N HIS A 334 -4.76 -4.44 17.18
CA HIS A 334 -5.34 -4.42 18.53
C HIS A 334 -5.07 -3.07 19.21
N GLN A 335 -3.83 -2.57 19.08
CA GLN A 335 -3.39 -1.29 19.65
C GLN A 335 -2.59 -0.46 18.64
N PRO A 336 -2.48 0.87 18.83
CA PRO A 336 -1.51 1.66 18.08
C PRO A 336 -0.07 1.15 18.25
N ASP A 337 0.81 1.49 17.32
CA ASP A 337 2.21 1.04 17.27
C ASP A 337 3.09 1.61 18.38
N GLN A 338 2.73 2.74 18.97
CA GLN A 338 3.54 3.46 19.97
C GLN A 338 2.80 3.65 21.29
N ASP A 339 3.49 3.34 22.40
CA ASP A 339 3.05 3.68 23.76
C ASP A 339 3.27 5.18 24.02
N GLY A 340 2.23 5.92 24.42
CA GLY A 340 2.41 7.34 24.73
C GLY A 340 1.19 8.11 25.20
N ALA A 341 1.36 8.93 26.26
CA ALA A 341 0.29 9.76 26.83
C ALA A 341 -0.27 10.84 25.88
N VAL A 342 0.46 11.18 24.80
CA VAL A 342 0.09 12.25 23.84
C VAL A 342 -0.55 11.70 22.56
N SER A 343 -0.08 10.56 22.06
CA SER A 343 -0.59 9.91 20.84
C SER A 343 -1.83 9.07 21.08
N GLN A 344 -2.05 8.55 22.29
CA GLN A 344 -3.12 7.60 22.59
C GLN A 344 -4.54 8.23 22.68
N PRO A 345 -4.77 9.37 23.39
CA PRO A 345 -6.16 9.79 23.67
C PRO A 345 -6.98 10.24 22.44
N PRO A 346 -6.49 11.13 21.55
CA PRO A 346 -7.29 11.61 20.41
C PRO A 346 -7.53 10.55 19.33
N ASN A 347 -6.51 9.71 19.12
CA ASN A 347 -6.47 8.64 18.13
C ASN A 347 -7.46 7.52 18.49
N LEU A 348 -7.46 7.06 19.74
CA LEU A 348 -8.42 6.07 20.24
C LEU A 348 -9.85 6.62 20.23
N VAL A 349 -10.06 7.88 20.61
CA VAL A 349 -11.39 8.52 20.54
C VAL A 349 -11.87 8.66 19.09
N GLY A 350 -10.99 9.05 18.17
CA GLY A 350 -11.30 9.15 16.75
C GLY A 350 -11.66 7.80 16.12
N ARG A 351 -10.96 6.73 16.52
CA ARG A 351 -11.26 5.35 16.14
C ARG A 351 -12.59 4.91 16.74
N ASP A 352 -12.80 5.05 18.05
CA ASP A 352 -14.05 4.68 18.72
C ASP A 352 -15.27 5.36 18.09
N HIS A 353 -15.20 6.67 17.82
CA HIS A 353 -16.28 7.40 17.14
C HIS A 353 -16.55 6.88 15.72
N ALA A 354 -15.51 6.54 14.96
CA ALA A 354 -15.64 6.00 13.61
C ALA A 354 -16.28 4.59 13.65
N LEU A 355 -15.73 3.69 14.47
CA LEU A 355 -16.21 2.32 14.60
C LEU A 355 -17.66 2.31 15.13
N SER A 356 -17.96 3.10 16.17
CA SER A 356 -19.31 3.23 16.72
C SER A 356 -20.33 3.71 15.67
N ALA A 357 -19.95 4.64 14.79
CA ALA A 357 -20.83 5.09 13.71
C ALA A 357 -21.13 3.97 12.70
N ILE A 358 -20.12 3.17 12.36
CA ILE A 358 -20.25 2.03 11.45
C ILE A 358 -21.11 0.92 12.10
N VAL A 359 -20.86 0.56 13.36
CA VAL A 359 -21.69 -0.42 14.11
C VAL A 359 -23.13 0.05 14.19
N LYS A 360 -23.37 1.33 14.48
CA LYS A 360 -24.74 1.89 14.52
C LYS A 360 -25.46 1.78 13.18
N ALA A 361 -24.72 1.84 12.06
CA ALA A 361 -25.30 1.73 10.71
C ALA A 361 -25.56 0.27 10.28
N GLY A 362 -24.63 -0.64 10.58
CA GLY A 362 -24.69 -2.03 10.12
C GLY A 362 -25.27 -3.04 11.12
N GLY A 363 -25.24 -2.73 12.42
CA GLY A 363 -25.64 -3.65 13.49
C GLY A 363 -24.79 -4.93 13.49
N GLY A 364 -25.45 -6.09 13.66
CA GLY A 364 -24.78 -7.40 13.65
C GLY A 364 -24.17 -7.84 12.32
N ARG A 365 -24.19 -6.99 11.29
CA ARG A 365 -23.54 -7.22 9.98
C ARG A 365 -22.14 -6.63 9.90
N VAL A 366 -21.67 -5.98 10.97
CA VAL A 366 -20.34 -5.37 11.06
C VAL A 366 -19.55 -6.10 12.13
N ALA A 367 -18.31 -6.46 11.80
CA ALA A 367 -17.38 -7.05 12.75
C ALA A 367 -15.98 -6.48 12.57
N PHE A 368 -15.31 -6.21 13.69
CA PHE A 368 -13.92 -5.79 13.76
C PHE A 368 -13.12 -6.86 14.48
N TYR A 369 -12.00 -7.27 13.90
CA TYR A 369 -11.13 -8.32 14.45
C TYR A 369 -9.70 -7.80 14.58
N GLY A 370 -9.00 -8.27 15.61
CA GLY A 370 -7.53 -8.25 15.67
C GLY A 370 -6.99 -9.64 15.34
N VAL A 371 -5.71 -9.71 15.00
CA VAL A 371 -5.00 -10.97 14.73
C VAL A 371 -3.99 -11.21 15.84
N GLU A 372 -3.83 -12.47 16.24
CA GLU A 372 -2.86 -12.93 17.24
C GLU A 372 -2.10 -14.12 16.65
N SER A 373 -0.81 -14.22 16.94
CA SER A 373 -0.01 -15.39 16.56
C SER A 373 -0.41 -16.61 17.38
N HIS A 374 0.03 -17.81 17.00
CA HIS A 374 -0.21 -19.04 17.78
C HIS A 374 0.38 -18.98 19.20
N ALA A 375 1.29 -18.04 19.47
CA ALA A 375 1.81 -17.77 20.81
C ALA A 375 0.91 -16.83 21.64
N GLY A 376 -0.24 -16.40 21.11
CA GLY A 376 -1.17 -15.47 21.75
C GLY A 376 -0.68 -14.01 21.78
N THR A 377 0.33 -13.67 20.98
CA THR A 377 0.83 -12.29 20.89
C THR A 377 0.12 -11.57 19.74
N PRO A 378 -0.40 -10.35 19.94
CA PRO A 378 -1.01 -9.59 18.85
C PRO A 378 -0.07 -9.39 17.67
N VAL A 379 -0.63 -9.51 16.47
CA VAL A 379 0.04 -9.22 15.21
C VAL A 379 -0.27 -7.79 14.81
N TYR A 380 0.74 -7.02 14.43
CA TYR A 380 0.52 -5.66 13.97
C TYR A 380 0.03 -5.64 12.52
N VAL A 381 -1.26 -5.36 12.36
CA VAL A 381 -1.89 -5.20 11.04
C VAL A 381 -1.50 -3.82 10.47
N HIS A 382 -0.52 -3.83 9.57
CA HIS A 382 -0.11 -2.65 8.80
C HIS A 382 -0.72 -2.62 7.39
N ALA A 383 -1.28 -3.73 6.92
CA ALA A 383 -1.94 -3.85 5.62
C ALA A 383 -2.90 -2.68 5.33
N LYS A 384 -3.02 -2.32 4.04
CA LYS A 384 -4.07 -1.43 3.51
C LYS A 384 -4.73 -2.12 2.31
N ILE A 385 -5.63 -3.04 2.63
CA ILE A 385 -6.30 -3.93 1.67
C ILE A 385 -7.80 -3.74 1.77
N CYS A 386 -8.49 -3.71 0.63
CA CYS A 386 -9.94 -3.74 0.60
C CYS A 386 -10.41 -4.65 -0.54
N VAL A 387 -11.40 -5.49 -0.27
CA VAL A 387 -12.08 -6.32 -1.26
C VAL A 387 -13.59 -6.06 -1.15
N VAL A 388 -14.23 -5.80 -2.28
CA VAL A 388 -15.67 -5.55 -2.38
C VAL A 388 -16.32 -6.61 -3.27
N ASP A 389 -17.23 -7.39 -2.68
CA ASP A 389 -18.08 -8.41 -3.33
C ASP A 389 -17.33 -9.46 -4.17
N ASP A 390 -16.06 -9.71 -3.86
CA ASP A 390 -15.17 -10.53 -4.69
C ASP A 390 -15.03 -10.01 -6.14
N VAL A 391 -15.23 -8.71 -6.40
CA VAL A 391 -15.13 -8.10 -7.74
C VAL A 391 -13.97 -7.13 -7.84
N TRP A 392 -13.86 -6.25 -6.87
CA TRP A 392 -12.89 -5.16 -6.84
C TRP A 392 -11.97 -5.32 -5.64
N ALA A 393 -10.67 -5.17 -5.84
CA ALA A 393 -9.68 -5.26 -4.79
C ALA A 393 -8.68 -4.10 -4.84
N THR A 394 -8.17 -3.66 -3.69
CA THR A 394 -7.04 -2.72 -3.58
C THR A 394 -5.94 -3.24 -2.69
N ILE A 395 -4.71 -2.92 -3.06
CA ILE A 395 -3.51 -2.98 -2.21
C ILE A 395 -2.76 -1.66 -2.40
N GLY A 396 -2.33 -1.02 -1.32
CA GLY A 396 -1.68 0.29 -1.41
C GLY A 396 -1.04 0.76 -0.11
N SER A 397 -0.68 2.04 -0.08
CA SER A 397 -0.11 2.71 1.09
C SER A 397 -1.14 3.52 1.89
N ASP A 398 -2.33 3.75 1.32
CA ASP A 398 -3.33 4.65 1.88
C ASP A 398 -4.09 4.02 3.05
N ASN A 399 -4.01 4.64 4.22
CA ASN A 399 -4.84 4.23 5.34
C ASN A 399 -6.25 4.77 5.19
N PHE A 400 -7.23 4.09 5.78
CA PHE A 400 -8.60 4.59 5.96
C PHE A 400 -8.63 5.68 7.03
N ASN A 401 -8.05 6.83 6.69
CA ASN A 401 -8.04 8.01 7.51
C ASN A 401 -7.99 9.32 6.71
N ARG A 402 -8.34 10.43 7.38
CA ARG A 402 -8.30 11.76 6.76
C ARG A 402 -6.91 12.14 6.25
N ARG A 403 -5.83 11.68 6.90
CA ARG A 403 -4.45 12.03 6.54
C ARG A 403 -4.08 11.44 5.18
N SER A 404 -4.22 10.14 4.99
CA SER A 404 -3.98 9.44 3.73
C SER A 404 -4.93 9.86 2.60
N TRP A 405 -6.16 10.28 2.92
CA TRP A 405 -7.12 10.72 1.90
C TRP A 405 -6.98 12.18 1.46
N THR A 406 -6.22 13.01 2.19
CA THR A 406 -6.17 14.47 1.92
C THR A 406 -4.82 15.17 2.14
N HIS A 407 -3.87 14.58 2.86
CA HIS A 407 -2.63 15.23 3.30
C HIS A 407 -1.37 14.53 2.82
N ASP A 408 -1.22 13.25 3.11
CA ASP A 408 -0.01 12.49 2.77
C ASP A 408 -0.06 12.10 1.30
N SER A 409 1.10 12.01 0.64
CA SER A 409 1.10 11.44 -0.70
C SER A 409 0.99 9.92 -0.59
N GLU A 410 0.02 9.33 -1.28
CA GLU A 410 -0.29 7.89 -1.24
C GLU A 410 -0.35 7.31 -2.65
N LEU A 411 -0.21 5.98 -2.76
CA LEU A 411 -0.41 5.23 -3.99
C LEU A 411 -1.05 3.87 -3.69
N SER A 412 -2.11 3.55 -4.43
CA SER A 412 -2.83 2.28 -4.30
C SER A 412 -3.19 1.74 -5.67
N ALA A 413 -3.06 0.44 -5.85
CA ALA A 413 -3.46 -0.26 -7.06
C ALA A 413 -4.85 -0.87 -6.86
N ALA A 414 -5.84 -0.34 -7.59
CA ALA A 414 -7.17 -0.90 -7.66
C ALA A 414 -7.25 -1.87 -8.85
N ILE A 415 -7.79 -3.07 -8.62
CA ILE A 415 -7.66 -4.21 -9.53
C ILE A 415 -9.04 -4.82 -9.77
N ILE A 416 -9.31 -5.13 -11.04
CA ILE A 416 -10.47 -5.91 -11.49
C ILE A 416 -9.94 -7.00 -12.41
N ASP A 417 -10.29 -8.24 -12.10
CA ASP A 417 -9.99 -9.37 -12.98
C ASP A 417 -11.05 -9.45 -14.09
N THR A 418 -10.60 -9.68 -15.31
CA THR A 418 -11.51 -9.97 -16.44
C THR A 418 -12.00 -11.42 -16.39
N THR A 419 -11.32 -12.30 -15.65
CA THR A 419 -11.68 -13.69 -15.40
C THR A 419 -12.78 -13.77 -14.35
N ARG A 420 -13.87 -14.47 -14.67
CA ARG A 420 -14.94 -14.76 -13.70
C ARG A 420 -14.57 -15.99 -12.88
N ASP A 421 -14.87 -15.93 -11.60
CA ASP A 421 -14.73 -17.05 -10.70
C ASP A 421 -15.92 -18.02 -10.83
N PRO A 422 -15.70 -19.32 -11.04
CA PRO A 422 -16.78 -20.29 -11.22
C PRO A 422 -17.38 -20.80 -9.90
N ARG A 423 -16.77 -20.52 -8.75
CA ARG A 423 -17.25 -21.00 -7.43
C ARG A 423 -18.54 -20.28 -7.06
N LEU A 424 -19.49 -21.00 -6.47
CA LEU A 424 -20.73 -20.42 -5.96
C LEU A 424 -20.47 -19.66 -4.64
N PRO A 425 -21.10 -18.50 -4.42
CA PRO A 425 -21.96 -17.78 -5.37
C PRO A 425 -21.15 -17.10 -6.49
N THR A 426 -21.58 -17.27 -7.75
CA THR A 426 -20.88 -16.73 -8.92
C THR A 426 -21.10 -15.23 -9.13
N ASP A 427 -22.13 -14.65 -8.51
CA ASP A 427 -22.42 -13.21 -8.51
C ASP A 427 -22.89 -12.77 -7.11
N PRO A 428 -21.99 -12.66 -6.12
CA PRO A 428 -22.35 -12.41 -4.73
C PRO A 428 -23.15 -11.11 -4.55
N GLY A 429 -22.83 -10.10 -5.36
CA GLY A 429 -23.53 -8.81 -5.30
C GLY A 429 -24.85 -8.76 -6.08
N GLY A 430 -25.17 -9.76 -6.90
CA GLY A 430 -26.42 -9.80 -7.69
C GLY A 430 -26.56 -8.67 -8.73
N LEU A 431 -25.45 -8.02 -9.11
CA LEU A 431 -25.44 -6.90 -10.07
C LEU A 431 -25.14 -7.35 -11.52
N GLY A 432 -24.90 -8.65 -11.74
CA GLY A 432 -24.41 -9.20 -13.00
C GLY A 432 -22.90 -9.03 -13.20
N ASP A 433 -22.21 -8.48 -12.20
CA ASP A 433 -20.75 -8.27 -12.23
C ASP A 433 -20.01 -9.59 -12.22
N GLY A 434 -20.50 -10.53 -11.41
CA GLY A 434 -19.87 -11.81 -11.12
C GLY A 434 -18.58 -11.68 -10.34
N ALA A 435 -18.37 -12.60 -9.40
CA ALA A 435 -17.12 -12.73 -8.68
C ALA A 435 -15.94 -12.96 -9.63
N ARG A 436 -14.77 -12.51 -9.18
CA ARG A 436 -13.53 -12.39 -9.94
C ARG A 436 -12.44 -13.15 -9.22
N THR A 437 -11.67 -13.92 -9.97
CA THR A 437 -10.68 -14.84 -9.42
C THR A 437 -9.68 -14.11 -8.52
N TYR A 438 -9.06 -13.02 -9.00
CA TYR A 438 -8.12 -12.23 -8.20
C TYR A 438 -8.69 -11.76 -6.85
N ALA A 439 -9.84 -11.09 -6.87
CA ALA A 439 -10.42 -10.48 -5.68
C ALA A 439 -10.88 -11.54 -4.66
N ARG A 440 -11.48 -12.63 -5.15
CA ARG A 440 -11.88 -13.76 -4.31
C ARG A 440 -10.68 -14.48 -3.72
N ASP A 441 -9.67 -14.80 -4.52
CA ASP A 441 -8.48 -15.52 -4.05
C ASP A 441 -7.68 -14.71 -3.03
N LEU A 442 -7.56 -13.39 -3.23
CA LEU A 442 -6.96 -12.50 -2.23
C LEU A 442 -7.71 -12.57 -0.90
N ARG A 443 -9.04 -12.41 -0.91
CA ARG A 443 -9.85 -12.49 0.30
C ARG A 443 -9.73 -13.86 0.98
N LEU A 444 -9.77 -14.94 0.20
CA LEU A 444 -9.68 -16.31 0.73
C LEU A 444 -8.28 -16.59 1.30
N GLN A 445 -7.21 -16.12 0.66
CA GLN A 445 -5.84 -16.24 1.18
C GLN A 445 -5.73 -15.59 2.56
N LEU A 446 -6.17 -14.34 2.68
CA LEU A 446 -6.13 -13.59 3.94
C LEU A 446 -7.04 -14.21 5.00
N ALA A 447 -8.26 -14.62 4.62
CA ALA A 447 -9.18 -15.26 5.54
C ALA A 447 -8.67 -16.62 6.05
N ARG A 448 -8.02 -17.42 5.19
CA ARG A 448 -7.45 -18.71 5.61
C ARG A 448 -6.36 -18.52 6.65
N GLU A 449 -5.48 -17.55 6.42
CA GLU A 449 -4.42 -17.20 7.37
C GLU A 449 -5.00 -16.77 8.72
N HIS A 450 -5.86 -15.74 8.73
CA HIS A 450 -6.38 -15.17 9.99
C HIS A 450 -7.28 -16.11 10.78
N LEU A 451 -7.84 -17.13 10.14
CA LEU A 451 -8.73 -18.11 10.76
C LEU A 451 -8.06 -19.45 11.03
N ASP A 452 -6.77 -19.57 10.72
CA ASP A 452 -6.00 -20.82 10.77
C ASP A 452 -6.75 -21.97 10.05
N ALA A 453 -7.26 -21.67 8.84
CA ALA A 453 -8.07 -22.57 8.05
C ALA A 453 -7.25 -23.25 6.95
N ALA A 454 -7.37 -24.58 6.86
CA ALA A 454 -6.66 -25.39 5.88
C ALA A 454 -7.25 -25.31 4.46
N ASP A 455 -8.51 -24.88 4.31
CA ASP A 455 -9.24 -24.82 3.04
C ASP A 455 -10.24 -23.66 3.01
N ASP A 456 -11.01 -23.57 1.92
CA ASP A 456 -12.00 -22.51 1.67
C ASP A 456 -13.41 -22.82 2.22
N ILE A 457 -13.58 -23.92 2.97
CA ILE A 457 -14.91 -24.34 3.43
C ILE A 457 -15.50 -23.28 4.36
N GLY A 458 -16.71 -22.81 4.03
CA GLY A 458 -17.39 -21.75 4.76
C GLY A 458 -16.78 -20.35 4.55
N LEU A 459 -15.82 -20.19 3.64
CA LEU A 459 -15.19 -18.90 3.32
C LEU A 459 -15.57 -18.38 1.93
N VAL A 460 -15.99 -19.24 0.99
CA VAL A 460 -16.32 -18.79 -0.38
C VAL A 460 -17.57 -17.91 -0.39
N ASP A 461 -18.66 -18.37 0.24
CA ASP A 461 -19.89 -17.59 0.35
C ASP A 461 -19.70 -16.44 1.36
N PRO A 462 -20.05 -15.19 1.02
CA PRO A 462 -19.79 -14.07 1.92
C PRO A 462 -20.55 -14.10 3.26
N ASP A 463 -21.75 -14.69 3.31
CA ASP A 463 -22.51 -14.82 4.54
C ASP A 463 -21.92 -15.88 5.44
N GLU A 464 -21.57 -17.03 4.85
CA GLU A 464 -20.87 -18.10 5.56
C GLU A 464 -19.51 -17.62 6.06
N ALA A 465 -18.79 -16.83 5.25
CA ALA A 465 -17.51 -16.25 5.65
C ALA A 465 -17.68 -15.34 6.87
N PHE A 466 -18.65 -14.42 6.83
CA PHE A 466 -18.95 -13.54 7.96
C PHE A 466 -19.29 -14.34 9.23
N ALA A 467 -20.11 -15.39 9.10
CA ALA A 467 -20.46 -16.27 10.21
C ALA A 467 -19.25 -17.07 10.74
N THR A 468 -18.37 -17.53 9.85
CA THR A 468 -17.18 -18.30 10.18
C THR A 468 -16.17 -17.46 10.95
N PHE A 469 -15.89 -16.23 10.52
CA PHE A 469 -15.10 -15.26 11.28
C PHE A 469 -15.64 -15.09 12.70
N ALA A 470 -16.95 -14.87 12.84
CA ALA A 470 -17.57 -14.67 14.14
C ALA A 470 -17.50 -15.93 15.03
N ALA A 471 -17.64 -17.13 14.44
CA ALA A 471 -17.53 -18.39 15.17
C ALA A 471 -16.11 -18.64 15.67
N ARG A 472 -15.09 -18.42 14.83
CA ARG A 472 -13.67 -18.58 15.18
C ARG A 472 -13.24 -17.60 16.26
N ALA A 473 -13.61 -16.32 16.12
CA ALA A 473 -13.31 -15.31 17.14
C ALA A 473 -13.95 -15.65 18.51
N ARG A 474 -15.20 -16.13 18.53
CA ARG A 474 -15.83 -16.59 19.78
C ARG A 474 -15.14 -17.79 20.40
N ALA A 475 -14.71 -18.75 19.58
CA ALA A 475 -13.99 -19.93 20.05
C ALA A 475 -12.64 -19.52 20.68
N LEU A 476 -11.91 -18.63 20.02
CA LEU A 476 -10.65 -18.08 20.55
C LEU A 476 -10.86 -17.32 21.86
N GLN A 477 -11.86 -16.44 21.93
CA GLN A 477 -12.20 -15.71 23.16
C GLN A 477 -12.60 -16.64 24.30
N THR A 478 -13.35 -17.70 24.02
CA THR A 478 -13.72 -18.70 25.05
C THR A 478 -12.50 -19.45 25.57
N GLY A 479 -11.49 -19.67 24.72
CA GLY A 479 -10.19 -20.19 25.12
C GLY A 479 -9.49 -19.25 26.10
N HIS A 480 -9.34 -17.97 25.73
CA HIS A 480 -8.74 -16.92 26.58
C HIS A 480 -9.46 -16.74 27.92
N ASP A 481 -10.80 -16.75 27.91
CA ASP A 481 -11.60 -16.61 29.13
C ASP A 481 -11.53 -17.86 30.02
N GLY A 482 -11.13 -19.00 29.45
CA GLY A 482 -11.10 -20.32 30.08
C GLY A 482 -9.72 -20.79 30.54
N GLY A 483 -8.61 -20.19 30.07
CA GLY A 483 -7.24 -20.59 30.46
C GLY A 483 -6.14 -19.97 29.63
#